data_AF-A0A5S3SD80-F1
#
_entry.id   AF-A0A5S3SD80-F1
#
_cell.length_a   1.000
_cell.length_b   1.000
_cell.length_c   1.000
_cell.angle_alpha   90.00
_cell.angle_beta   90.00
_cell.angle_gamma   90.00
#
_symmetry.space_group_name_H-M   'P 1'
#
loop_
_entity.id
_entity.type
_entity.pdbx_description
1 polymer ?
#
loop_
_entity_poly.entity_id
_entity_poly.type
_entity_poly.pdbx_seq_one_letter_code
_entity_poly.pdbx_strand_id
1 'polypeptide(L)'
;MAVNNKLVFLLPILIAVYSNQCLGSESPVLEMLDKDVLNKITLLTDSVSKCNDIAESSELELDLNKFRTLNVSKETFLKSLFYLRMRNRDMCDSQERGTLIFAIGQLDFTRAELGLKASKYGNSSGQLLYEPKKFLQYKIDYMNLTEDVRFEFERQVGTQPFVYTTILQNLNLNIFDK
;
A
#
# COMPACT_ATOMS: atom_id res chain seq x y z
N MET A 1 78.26 21.41 -20.33
CA MET A 1 78.77 20.47 -19.30
C MET A 1 78.71 21.14 -17.93
N ALA A 2 78.53 20.33 -16.87
CA ALA A 2 78.18 20.65 -15.47
C ALA A 2 76.66 20.90 -15.27
N VAL A 3 75.81 19.95 -14.84
CA VAL A 3 75.72 18.99 -13.71
C VAL A 3 75.17 19.58 -12.40
N ASN A 4 73.96 19.11 -12.06
CA ASN A 4 73.31 18.92 -10.75
C ASN A 4 73.03 20.11 -9.81
N ASN A 5 71.77 20.21 -9.38
CA ASN A 5 71.31 19.76 -8.05
C ASN A 5 69.77 19.89 -7.98
N LYS A 6 69.04 18.78 -7.83
CA LYS A 6 68.43 18.27 -6.57
C LYS A 6 67.07 18.87 -6.23
N LEU A 7 66.18 17.98 -5.77
CA LEU A 7 65.09 18.22 -4.80
C LEU A 7 63.92 19.06 -5.36
N VAL A 8 62.63 18.70 -5.26
CA VAL A 8 61.90 17.93 -4.25
C VAL A 8 60.65 17.33 -4.91
N PHE A 9 60.40 16.09 -4.58
CA PHE A 9 59.15 15.36 -4.74
C PHE A 9 58.09 15.98 -3.81
N LEU A 10 57.06 16.68 -4.32
CA LEU A 10 55.89 17.04 -3.53
C LEU A 10 54.65 17.06 -4.43
N LEU A 11 53.95 15.92 -4.46
CA LEU A 11 52.50 15.89 -4.68
C LEU A 11 51.83 16.80 -3.65
N PRO A 12 50.94 17.73 -4.03
CA PRO A 12 49.78 18.00 -3.21
C PRO A 12 48.75 16.91 -3.54
N ILE A 13 48.77 15.86 -2.72
CA ILE A 13 47.59 15.04 -2.45
C ILE A 13 46.52 16.02 -1.95
N LEU A 14 45.63 16.47 -2.82
CA LEU A 14 44.38 17.11 -2.44
C LEU A 14 43.44 16.01 -1.91
N ILE A 15 43.75 15.51 -0.71
CA ILE A 15 42.82 14.75 0.11
C ILE A 15 42.62 15.53 1.41
N ALA A 16 41.34 15.61 1.78
CA ALA A 16 40.77 16.26 2.97
C ALA A 16 40.76 17.79 2.85
N VAL A 17 39.61 18.45 2.77
CA VAL A 17 38.50 18.29 3.72
C VAL A 17 37.16 18.46 2.98
N TYR A 18 36.61 17.38 2.42
CA TYR A 18 35.15 17.25 2.51
C TYR A 18 34.90 17.03 3.98
N SER A 19 34.40 18.07 4.61
CA SER A 19 33.84 18.07 5.95
C SER A 19 33.02 16.79 6.12
N ASN A 20 33.59 15.81 6.83
CA ASN A 20 32.85 14.89 7.69
C ASN A 20 32.21 15.71 8.82
N GLN A 21 31.41 16.73 8.47
CA GLN A 21 30.34 17.12 9.34
C GLN A 21 29.44 15.92 9.34
N CYS A 22 29.47 15.19 10.45
CA CYS A 22 28.29 14.51 10.96
C CYS A 22 27.13 15.52 10.89
N LEU A 23 26.46 15.62 9.73
CA LEU A 23 25.13 16.21 9.58
C LEU A 23 24.13 15.19 10.13
N GLY A 24 24.40 14.78 11.38
CA GLY A 24 23.63 13.83 12.14
C GLY A 24 22.42 14.54 12.70
N SER A 25 21.25 14.00 12.38
CA SER A 25 19.94 14.20 13.02
C SER A 25 19.29 15.58 13.07
N GLU A 26 20.01 16.71 13.00
CA GLU A 26 19.42 18.07 13.13
C GLU A 26 19.36 18.82 11.80
N SER A 27 18.86 18.17 10.74
CA SER A 27 18.57 18.86 9.49
C SER A 27 17.14 19.40 9.51
N PRO A 28 16.91 20.71 9.33
CA PRO A 28 15.57 21.28 9.20
C PRO A 28 14.74 20.63 8.08
N VAL A 29 15.42 20.13 7.04
CA VAL A 29 14.78 19.36 5.95
C VAL A 29 14.26 18.03 6.47
N LEU A 30 15.05 17.29 7.26
CA LEU A 30 14.61 16.03 7.84
C LEU A 30 13.47 16.22 8.85
N GLU A 31 13.48 17.32 9.61
CA GLU A 31 12.37 17.66 10.52
C GLU A 31 11.08 17.97 9.76
N MET A 32 11.17 18.76 8.69
CA MET A 32 10.03 19.04 7.81
C MET A 32 9.46 17.75 7.20
N LEU A 33 10.32 16.85 6.70
CA LEU A 33 9.91 15.59 6.10
C LEU A 33 9.29 14.63 7.13
N ASP A 34 9.81 14.56 8.36
CA ASP A 34 9.20 13.76 9.43
C ASP A 34 7.81 14.29 9.80
N LYS A 35 7.65 15.62 9.90
CA LYS A 35 6.33 16.25 10.11
C LYS A 35 5.36 15.95 8.97
N ASP A 36 5.81 15.96 7.73
CA ASP A 36 4.97 15.60 6.58
C ASP A 36 4.50 14.15 6.68
N VAL A 37 5.40 13.19 6.97
CA VAL A 37 5.04 11.79 7.18
C VAL A 37 3.98 11.64 8.29
N LEU A 38 4.17 12.32 9.43
CA LEU A 38 3.21 12.28 10.54
C LEU A 38 1.84 12.83 10.12
N ASN A 39 1.81 13.94 9.38
CA ASN A 39 0.57 14.49 8.83
C ASN A 39 -0.12 13.52 7.87
N LYS A 40 0.63 12.84 6.99
CA LYS A 40 0.08 11.84 6.07
C LYS A 40 -0.45 10.59 6.80
N ILE A 41 0.14 10.21 7.93
CA ILE A 41 -0.40 9.14 8.80
C ILE A 41 -1.78 9.54 9.34
N THR A 42 -1.95 10.78 9.79
CA THR A 42 -3.25 11.29 10.24
C THR A 42 -4.28 11.28 9.12
N LEU A 43 -3.92 11.79 7.94
CA LEU A 43 -4.83 11.80 6.77
C LEU A 43 -5.26 10.38 6.36
N LEU A 44 -4.32 9.42 6.35
CA LEU A 44 -4.66 8.02 6.09
C LEU A 44 -5.60 7.46 7.17
N THR A 45 -5.36 7.78 8.44
CA THR A 45 -6.23 7.33 9.54
C THR A 45 -7.65 7.86 9.38
N ASP A 46 -7.80 9.13 9.04
CA ASP A 46 -9.09 9.77 8.79
C ASP A 46 -9.79 9.17 7.56
N SER A 47 -9.04 8.90 6.49
CA SER A 47 -9.55 8.22 5.29
C SER A 47 -10.05 6.81 5.60
N VAL A 48 -9.27 6.03 6.36
CA VAL A 48 -9.68 4.70 6.82
C VAL A 48 -10.96 4.76 7.65
N SER A 49 -11.09 5.74 8.55
CA SER A 49 -12.32 5.93 9.34
C SER A 49 -13.51 6.19 8.42
N LYS A 50 -13.40 7.14 7.49
CA LYS A 50 -14.47 7.46 6.52
C LYS A 50 -14.84 6.25 5.66
N CYS A 51 -13.87 5.47 5.21
CA CYS A 51 -14.13 4.25 4.45
C CYS A 51 -14.86 3.19 5.28
N ASN A 52 -14.60 3.09 6.59
CA ASN A 52 -15.37 2.22 7.47
C ASN A 52 -16.80 2.73 7.64
N ASP A 53 -17.00 4.04 7.85
CA ASP A 53 -18.35 4.62 7.97
C ASP A 53 -19.19 4.36 6.70
N ILE A 54 -18.58 4.53 5.52
CA ILE A 54 -19.20 4.18 4.23
C ILE A 54 -19.55 2.68 4.20
N ALA A 55 -18.62 1.81 4.60
CA ALA A 55 -18.84 0.36 4.60
C ALA A 55 -19.98 -0.06 5.53
N GLU A 56 -20.09 0.57 6.71
CA GLU A 56 -21.14 0.31 7.69
C GLU A 56 -22.51 0.82 7.23
N SER A 57 -22.53 1.89 6.44
CA SER A 57 -23.75 2.42 5.80
C SER A 57 -24.17 1.70 4.51
N SER A 58 -23.41 0.68 4.07
CA SER A 58 -23.68 0.01 2.80
C SER A 58 -24.98 -0.80 2.85
N GLU A 59 -25.88 -0.51 1.92
CA GLU A 59 -27.13 -1.24 1.65
C GLU A 59 -26.94 -2.35 0.60
N LEU A 60 -25.74 -2.91 0.49
CA LEU A 60 -25.44 -3.93 -0.52
C LEU A 60 -26.32 -5.17 -0.33
N GLU A 61 -27.16 -5.45 -1.32
CA GLU A 61 -27.98 -6.66 -1.41
C GLU A 61 -27.51 -7.54 -2.57
N LEU A 62 -27.39 -8.85 -2.33
CA LEU A 62 -26.95 -9.81 -3.35
C LEU A 62 -28.05 -10.80 -3.72
N ASP A 63 -28.37 -10.88 -5.01
CA ASP A 63 -29.25 -11.92 -5.55
C ASP A 63 -28.45 -13.20 -5.82
N LEU A 64 -28.49 -14.11 -4.84
CA LEU A 64 -27.79 -15.39 -4.91
C LEU A 64 -28.34 -16.33 -6.00
N ASN A 65 -29.57 -16.14 -6.46
CA ASN A 65 -30.11 -16.97 -7.53
C ASN A 65 -29.31 -16.80 -8.82
N LYS A 66 -28.82 -15.59 -9.09
CA LYS A 66 -28.01 -15.29 -10.28
C LYS A 66 -26.72 -16.09 -10.27
N PHE A 67 -26.02 -16.09 -9.13
CA PHE A 67 -24.79 -16.87 -8.97
C PHE A 67 -25.05 -18.38 -9.02
N ARG A 68 -26.18 -18.86 -8.48
CA ARG A 68 -26.58 -20.27 -8.63
C ARG A 68 -26.84 -20.64 -10.09
N THR A 69 -27.59 -19.80 -10.84
CA THR A 69 -27.86 -20.04 -12.27
C THR A 69 -26.58 -20.06 -13.10
N LEU A 70 -25.55 -19.33 -12.68
CA LEU A 70 -24.21 -19.35 -13.29
C LEU A 70 -23.32 -20.51 -12.78
N ASN A 71 -23.87 -21.47 -12.03
CA ASN A 71 -23.17 -22.63 -11.46
C ASN A 71 -21.96 -22.24 -10.59
N VAL A 72 -22.02 -21.10 -9.89
CA VAL A 72 -20.96 -20.69 -8.96
C VAL A 72 -21.09 -21.49 -7.68
N SER A 73 -20.01 -22.15 -7.25
CA SER A 73 -20.00 -22.87 -5.97
C SER A 73 -19.99 -21.91 -4.78
N LYS A 74 -20.52 -22.34 -3.63
CA LYS A 74 -20.50 -21.57 -2.37
C LYS A 74 -19.10 -21.06 -2.02
N GLU A 75 -18.09 -21.92 -2.11
CA GLU A 75 -16.71 -21.54 -1.82
C GLU A 75 -16.20 -20.45 -2.77
N THR A 76 -16.46 -20.61 -4.07
CA THR A 76 -16.08 -19.62 -5.09
C THR A 76 -16.77 -18.29 -4.83
N PHE A 77 -18.05 -18.32 -4.47
CA PHE A 77 -18.82 -17.13 -4.14
C PHE A 77 -18.21 -16.38 -2.95
N LEU A 78 -17.94 -17.09 -1.84
CA LEU A 78 -17.37 -16.50 -0.63
C LEU A 78 -15.97 -15.93 -0.86
N LYS A 79 -15.11 -16.64 -1.58
CA LYS A 79 -13.75 -16.16 -1.93
C LYS A 79 -13.80 -14.90 -2.80
N SER A 80 -14.69 -14.89 -3.79
CA SER A 80 -14.89 -13.75 -4.69
C SER A 80 -15.42 -12.53 -3.95
N LEU A 81 -16.44 -12.72 -3.12
CA LEU A 81 -17.00 -11.64 -2.30
C LEU A 81 -15.96 -11.09 -1.32
N PHE A 82 -15.14 -11.96 -0.72
CA PHE A 82 -14.05 -11.53 0.15
C PHE A 82 -12.99 -10.72 -0.61
N TYR A 83 -12.63 -11.15 -1.82
CA TYR A 83 -11.72 -10.39 -2.67
C TYR A 83 -12.26 -8.98 -2.96
N LEU A 84 -13.53 -8.88 -3.39
CA LEU A 84 -14.16 -7.61 -3.72
C LEU A 84 -14.27 -6.67 -2.51
N ARG A 85 -14.54 -7.21 -1.32
CA ARG A 85 -14.53 -6.45 -0.06
C ARG A 85 -13.20 -5.75 0.17
N MET A 86 -12.10 -6.49 0.03
CA MET A 86 -10.75 -5.94 0.23
C MET A 86 -10.39 -4.95 -0.88
N ARG A 87 -10.65 -5.30 -2.15
CA ARG A 87 -10.46 -4.41 -3.29
C ARG A 87 -11.16 -3.08 -3.10
N ASN A 88 -12.44 -3.08 -2.74
CA ASN A 88 -13.23 -1.86 -2.60
C ASN A 88 -12.72 -1.01 -1.42
N ARG A 89 -12.27 -1.64 -0.33
CA ARG A 89 -11.61 -0.94 0.78
C ARG A 89 -10.30 -0.31 0.33
N ASP A 90 -9.44 -1.07 -0.35
CA ASP A 90 -8.16 -0.58 -0.86
C ASP A 90 -8.38 0.58 -1.84
N MET A 91 -9.39 0.51 -2.71
CA MET A 91 -9.73 1.61 -3.62
C MET A 91 -10.11 2.88 -2.85
N CYS A 92 -10.86 2.74 -1.74
CA CYS A 92 -11.35 3.86 -0.95
C CYS A 92 -10.22 4.66 -0.26
N ASP A 93 -9.18 3.99 0.26
CA ASP A 93 -8.05 4.64 0.95
C ASP A 93 -6.76 4.73 0.13
N SER A 94 -6.78 4.27 -1.13
CA SER A 94 -5.60 4.17 -2.01
C SER A 94 -4.82 5.47 -2.17
N GLN A 95 -5.51 6.60 -2.29
CA GLN A 95 -4.88 7.90 -2.50
C GLN A 95 -4.02 8.32 -1.30
N GLU A 96 -4.55 8.20 -0.08
CA GLU A 96 -3.83 8.58 1.13
C GLU A 96 -2.71 7.59 1.44
N ARG A 97 -2.92 6.29 1.16
CA ARG A 97 -1.83 5.30 1.21
C ARG A 97 -0.69 5.69 0.28
N GLY A 98 -0.99 5.98 -0.99
CA GLY A 98 0.01 6.39 -1.98
C GLY A 98 0.77 7.64 -1.55
N THR A 99 0.06 8.62 -0.99
CA THR A 99 0.65 9.86 -0.47
C THR A 99 1.60 9.59 0.70
N LEU A 100 1.20 8.76 1.66
CA LEU A 100 2.04 8.39 2.80
C LEU A 100 3.29 7.61 2.35
N ILE A 101 3.13 6.66 1.44
CA ILE A 101 4.24 5.88 0.89
C ILE A 101 5.26 6.81 0.23
N PHE A 102 4.81 7.77 -0.57
CA PHE A 102 5.67 8.75 -1.21
C PHE A 102 6.43 9.58 -0.18
N ALA A 103 5.75 10.08 0.87
CA ALA A 103 6.39 10.86 1.93
C ALA A 103 7.46 10.05 2.69
N ILE A 104 7.19 8.77 3.01
CA ILE A 104 8.17 7.86 3.62
C ILE A 104 9.37 7.67 2.69
N GLY A 105 9.12 7.43 1.40
CA GLY A 105 10.17 7.26 0.40
C GLY A 105 11.06 8.49 0.26
N GLN A 106 10.47 9.70 0.26
CA GLN A 106 11.21 10.96 0.22
C GLN A 106 12.09 11.12 1.47
N LEU A 107 11.56 10.85 2.66
CA LEU A 107 12.32 10.90 3.90
C LEU A 107 13.49 9.91 3.88
N ASP A 108 13.25 8.67 3.49
CA ASP A 108 14.28 7.62 3.46
C ASP A 108 15.37 7.92 2.42
N PHE A 109 14.98 8.44 1.25
CA PHE A 109 15.91 8.90 0.22
C PHE A 109 16.82 10.02 0.74
N THR A 110 16.25 11.09 1.30
CA THR A 110 17.04 12.22 1.84
C THR A 110 17.92 11.80 3.01
N ARG A 111 17.48 10.85 3.84
CA ARG A 111 18.33 10.26 4.90
C ARG A 111 19.52 9.52 4.30
N ALA A 112 19.31 8.74 3.25
CA ALA A 112 20.39 8.01 2.57
C ALA A 112 21.42 8.96 1.92
N GLU A 113 20.98 10.08 1.32
CA GLU A 113 21.88 11.12 0.79
C GLU A 113 22.81 11.70 1.88
N LEU A 114 22.35 11.73 3.13
CA LEU A 114 23.10 12.18 4.29
C LEU A 114 23.90 11.06 4.98
N GLY A 115 23.95 9.85 4.40
CA GLY A 115 24.61 8.69 4.99
C GLY A 115 23.91 8.12 6.23
N LEU A 116 22.63 8.46 6.44
CA LEU A 116 21.83 7.98 7.56
C LEU A 116 21.07 6.71 7.17
N LYS A 117 20.77 5.86 8.18
CA LYS A 117 19.88 4.71 8.01
C LYS A 117 18.46 5.16 7.68
N ALA A 118 17.67 4.28 7.07
CA ALA A 118 16.23 4.47 6.84
C ALA A 118 15.49 4.92 8.12
N SER A 119 14.41 5.66 7.94
CA SER A 119 13.55 6.13 9.02
C SER A 119 12.88 4.97 9.75
N LYS A 120 12.30 5.27 10.92
CA LYS A 120 11.46 4.31 11.67
C LYS A 120 10.23 3.83 10.87
N TYR A 121 9.84 4.56 9.82
CA TYR A 121 8.68 4.23 8.98
C TYR A 121 9.04 3.35 7.79
N GLY A 122 10.34 3.18 7.46
CA GLY A 122 10.79 2.44 6.28
C GLY A 122 10.24 1.01 6.21
N ASN A 123 10.09 0.34 7.35
CA ASN A 123 9.49 -1.00 7.41
C ASN A 123 7.96 -1.01 7.20
N SER A 124 7.28 0.08 7.52
CA SER A 124 5.82 0.21 7.37
C SER A 124 5.42 0.43 5.91
N SER A 125 6.32 0.96 5.08
CA SER A 125 6.07 1.19 3.65
C SER A 125 5.67 -0.10 2.93
N GLY A 126 6.32 -1.23 3.23
CA GLY A 126 6.04 -2.52 2.61
C GLY A 126 4.63 -3.05 2.92
N GLN A 127 4.15 -2.84 4.15
CA GLN A 127 2.79 -3.25 4.53
C GLN A 127 1.72 -2.35 3.92
N LEU A 128 2.04 -1.09 3.68
CA LEU A 128 1.17 -0.14 2.98
C LEU A 128 1.16 -0.37 1.47
N LEU A 129 2.26 -0.87 0.90
CA LEU A 129 2.46 -1.06 -0.53
C LEU A 129 1.96 -2.42 -1.04
N TYR A 130 2.23 -3.49 -0.30
CA TYR A 130 2.16 -4.82 -0.84
C TYR A 130 1.03 -5.64 -0.21
N GLU A 131 0.20 -6.15 -1.09
CA GLU A 131 -0.82 -7.13 -0.78
C GLU A 131 -0.18 -8.46 -0.31
N PRO A 132 -0.68 -9.07 0.78
CA PRO A 132 -0.23 -10.39 1.18
C PRO A 132 -0.49 -11.44 0.08
N LYS A 133 0.38 -12.44 -0.04
CA LYS A 133 0.24 -13.55 -1.02
C LYS A 133 -1.17 -14.15 -1.07
N LYS A 134 -1.81 -14.32 0.08
CA LYS A 134 -3.16 -14.89 0.17
C LYS A 134 -4.21 -14.02 -0.53
N PHE A 135 -4.07 -12.69 -0.45
CA PHE A 135 -4.97 -11.78 -1.13
C PHE A 135 -4.74 -11.79 -2.64
N LEU A 136 -3.48 -11.81 -3.07
CA LEU A 136 -3.12 -12.00 -4.48
C LEU A 136 -3.69 -13.31 -5.05
N GLN A 137 -3.73 -14.39 -4.26
CA GLN A 137 -4.36 -15.62 -4.69
C GLN A 137 -5.88 -15.46 -4.91
N TYR A 138 -6.60 -14.78 -4.01
CA TYR A 138 -8.02 -14.53 -4.21
C TYR A 138 -8.30 -13.65 -5.43
N LYS A 139 -7.42 -12.70 -5.73
CA LYS A 139 -7.47 -11.94 -6.98
C LYS A 139 -7.33 -12.84 -8.19
N ILE A 140 -6.35 -13.74 -8.21
CA ILE A 140 -6.16 -14.71 -9.29
C ILE A 140 -7.39 -15.61 -9.44
N ASP A 141 -7.89 -16.16 -8.33
CA ASP A 141 -9.07 -17.02 -8.32
C ASP A 141 -10.29 -16.28 -8.91
N TYR A 142 -10.49 -15.01 -8.53
CA TYR A 142 -11.54 -14.15 -9.08
C TYR A 142 -11.35 -13.87 -10.58
N MET A 143 -10.13 -13.55 -11.00
CA MET A 143 -9.83 -13.29 -12.40
C MET A 143 -9.98 -14.53 -13.29
N ASN A 144 -9.83 -15.73 -12.73
CA ASN A 144 -10.03 -16.99 -13.44
C ASN A 144 -11.50 -17.41 -13.60
N LEU A 145 -12.45 -16.68 -12.99
CA LEU A 145 -13.87 -16.91 -13.22
C LEU A 145 -14.26 -16.60 -14.67
N THR A 146 -15.38 -17.16 -15.12
CA THR A 146 -15.93 -16.79 -16.44
C THR A 146 -16.34 -15.31 -16.44
N GLU A 147 -16.36 -14.70 -17.63
CA GLU A 147 -16.70 -13.28 -17.77
C GLU A 147 -18.09 -12.96 -17.23
N ASP A 148 -19.07 -13.81 -17.50
CA ASP A 148 -20.45 -13.66 -17.00
C ASP A 148 -20.51 -13.62 -15.47
N VAL A 149 -19.74 -14.49 -14.80
CA VAL A 149 -19.68 -14.53 -13.33
C VAL A 149 -19.03 -13.27 -12.79
N ARG A 150 -17.90 -12.84 -13.35
CA ARG A 150 -17.26 -11.58 -12.93
C ARG A 150 -18.18 -10.39 -13.16
N PHE A 151 -18.82 -10.32 -14.32
CA PHE A 151 -19.76 -9.24 -14.64
C PHE A 151 -20.89 -9.17 -13.62
N GLU A 152 -21.47 -10.31 -13.23
CA GLU A 152 -22.53 -10.34 -12.23
C GLU A 152 -22.05 -9.89 -10.84
N PHE A 153 -20.84 -10.29 -10.45
CA PHE A 153 -20.21 -9.75 -9.24
C PHE A 153 -20.01 -8.24 -9.29
N GLU A 154 -19.41 -7.72 -10.35
CA GLU A 154 -19.18 -6.28 -10.50
C GLU A 154 -20.49 -5.49 -10.52
N ARG A 155 -21.52 -6.02 -11.19
CA ARG A 155 -22.84 -5.40 -11.30
C ARG A 155 -23.53 -5.29 -9.94
N GLN A 156 -23.46 -6.33 -9.13
CA GLN A 156 -24.13 -6.34 -7.81
C GLN A 156 -23.29 -5.62 -6.74
N VAL A 157 -21.98 -5.89 -6.67
CA VAL A 157 -21.11 -5.39 -5.59
C VAL A 157 -20.60 -3.97 -5.85
N GLY A 158 -20.32 -3.64 -7.11
CA GLY A 158 -19.72 -2.36 -7.47
C GLY A 158 -18.39 -2.08 -6.77
N THR A 159 -18.08 -0.80 -6.57
CA THR A 159 -16.78 -0.35 -6.02
C THR A 159 -16.87 0.22 -4.61
N GLN A 160 -18.05 0.31 -4.01
CA GLN A 160 -18.20 0.86 -2.66
C GLN A 160 -17.71 -0.15 -1.59
N PRO A 161 -17.01 0.32 -0.54
CA PRO A 161 -16.70 -0.51 0.62
C PRO A 161 -17.96 -1.09 1.26
N PHE A 162 -17.84 -2.27 1.87
CA PHE A 162 -18.92 -2.93 2.60
C PHE A 162 -18.39 -3.86 3.71
N VAL A 163 -19.24 -4.16 4.68
CA VAL A 163 -18.91 -5.07 5.79
C VAL A 163 -19.27 -6.52 5.45
N TYR A 164 -18.26 -7.31 5.09
CA TYR A 164 -18.41 -8.72 4.68
C TYR A 164 -19.27 -9.55 5.64
N THR A 165 -19.06 -9.45 6.95
CA THR A 165 -19.81 -10.24 7.94
C THR A 165 -21.29 -9.88 7.97
N THR A 166 -21.62 -8.58 7.85
CA THR A 166 -23.01 -8.09 7.79
C THR A 166 -23.70 -8.63 6.55
N ILE A 167 -23.02 -8.59 5.39
CA ILE A 167 -23.54 -9.17 4.16
C ILE A 167 -23.83 -10.65 4.35
N LEU A 168 -22.87 -11.43 4.87
CA LEU A 168 -23.07 -12.87 5.07
C LEU A 168 -24.23 -13.22 6.02
N GLN A 169 -24.50 -12.40 7.04
CA GLN A 169 -25.61 -12.61 7.97
C GLN A 169 -26.98 -12.49 7.30
N ASN A 170 -27.07 -11.66 6.26
CA ASN A 170 -28.32 -11.41 5.53
C ASN A 170 -28.54 -12.38 4.36
N LEU A 171 -27.59 -13.27 4.09
CA LEU A 171 -27.63 -14.18 2.94
C LEU A 171 -28.04 -15.60 3.30
N ASN A 172 -28.98 -16.16 2.53
CA ASN A 172 -29.31 -17.57 2.59
C ASN A 172 -28.32 -18.42 1.75
N LEU A 173 -27.16 -18.72 2.32
CA LEU A 173 -26.11 -19.49 1.64
C LEU A 173 -26.46 -20.95 1.34
N ASN A 174 -27.56 -21.48 1.90
CA ASN A 174 -28.02 -22.85 1.63
C ASN A 174 -28.55 -23.02 0.20
N ILE A 175 -28.73 -21.91 -0.54
CA ILE A 175 -29.13 -21.93 -1.94
C ILE A 175 -28.09 -22.58 -2.87
N PHE A 176 -26.82 -22.63 -2.44
CA PHE A 176 -25.72 -23.26 -3.19
C PHE A 176 -25.60 -24.77 -2.93
N ASP A 177 -26.34 -25.30 -1.95
CA ASP A 177 -26.29 -26.73 -1.58
C ASP A 177 -27.36 -27.56 -2.33
N LYS A 178 -28.04 -26.95 -3.30
CA LYS A 178 -29.14 -27.52 -4.11
C LYS A 178 -28.81 -27.44 -5.60
#